data_AF-A0A9P7BS74-F1
#
_entry.id   AF-A0A9P7BS74-F1
#
_cell.length_a   1.000
_cell.length_b   1.000
_cell.length_c   1.000
_cell.angle_alpha   90.00
_cell.angle_beta   90.00
_cell.angle_gamma   90.00
#
_symmetry.space_group_name_H-M   'P 1'
#
loop_
_entity.id
_entity.type
_entity.pdbx_description
1 polymer ?
#
loop_
_entity_poly.entity_id
_entity_poly.type
_entity_poly.pdbx_seq_one_letter_code
_entity_poly.pdbx_strand_id
1 'polypeptide(L)'
;MHATFEYNIHNSQQDKVIHSKVWRAGRSPGSVLLDMADRSESPMQLMALIAKRFPLRIAVATTKKGGRKIAEIKFDPLDLAIDHILKDGITFENNAVRLLPCRALDPAVPLVRLRLSNLPFLKEDILKEQLKMSLEPYGSVLDLGIL
;
A
#
# COMPACT_ATOMS: atom_id res chain seq x y z
N MET A 1 -3.18 -43.75 -34.65
CA MET A 1 -3.80 -42.59 -33.98
C MET A 1 -2.82 -42.11 -32.93
N HIS A 2 -2.07 -41.03 -33.22
CA HIS A 2 -1.17 -40.40 -32.25
C HIS A 2 -1.90 -39.22 -31.62
N ALA A 3 -2.17 -39.31 -30.31
CA ALA A 3 -2.73 -38.21 -29.54
C ALA A 3 -1.61 -37.25 -29.13
N THR A 4 -1.64 -36.04 -29.67
CA THR A 4 -0.75 -34.95 -29.29
C THR A 4 -1.35 -34.29 -28.06
N PHE A 5 -0.74 -34.46 -26.89
CA PHE A 5 -1.08 -33.70 -25.69
C PHE A 5 -0.55 -32.28 -25.84
N GLU A 6 -1.45 -31.34 -26.15
CA GLU A 6 -1.16 -29.91 -26.06
C GLU A 6 -1.01 -29.54 -24.58
N TYR A 7 0.23 -29.25 -24.17
CA TYR A 7 0.49 -28.57 -22.92
C TYR A 7 -0.03 -27.14 -23.03
N ASN A 8 -1.22 -26.88 -22.47
CA ASN A 8 -1.67 -25.53 -22.18
C ASN A 8 -0.75 -24.92 -21.11
N ILE A 9 0.26 -24.17 -21.56
CA ILE A 9 1.02 -23.28 -20.69
C ILE A 9 0.09 -22.14 -20.35
N HIS A 10 -0.65 -22.28 -19.24
CA HIS A 10 -1.22 -21.13 -18.56
C HIS A 10 -0.05 -20.25 -18.12
N ASN A 11 0.23 -19.21 -18.92
CA ASN A 11 1.07 -18.11 -18.52
C ASN A 11 0.38 -17.44 -17.33
N SER A 12 0.71 -17.88 -16.12
CA SER A 12 0.31 -17.22 -14.90
C SER A 12 1.01 -15.86 -14.87
N GLN A 13 0.42 -14.85 -15.49
CA GLN A 13 0.77 -13.47 -15.21
C GLN A 13 0.54 -13.28 -13.72
N GLN A 14 1.64 -13.29 -12.97
CA GLN A 14 1.61 -13.10 -11.54
C GLN A 14 1.09 -11.68 -11.29
N ASP A 15 -0.09 -11.56 -10.66
CA ASP A 15 -0.72 -10.27 -10.37
C ASP A 15 0.32 -9.33 -9.75
N LYS A 16 0.53 -8.16 -10.37
CA LYS A 16 1.49 -7.18 -9.86
C LYS A 16 0.96 -6.64 -8.54
N VAL A 17 1.63 -6.96 -7.44
CA VAL A 17 1.29 -6.46 -6.10
C VAL A 17 2.05 -5.16 -5.84
N ILE A 18 1.33 -4.11 -5.43
CA ILE A 18 1.92 -2.82 -5.07
C ILE A 18 1.45 -2.45 -3.66
N HIS A 19 2.41 -2.21 -2.77
CA HIS A 19 2.14 -1.77 -1.40
C HIS A 19 1.99 -0.24 -1.36
N SER A 20 0.93 0.21 -0.70
CA SER A 20 0.69 1.64 -0.46
C SER A 20 1.76 2.19 0.49
N LYS A 21 2.47 3.24 0.07
CA LYS A 21 3.48 3.93 0.89
C LYS A 21 2.93 5.23 1.46
N VAL A 22 1.97 5.08 2.38
CA VAL A 22 1.26 6.21 2.99
C VAL A 22 1.55 6.28 4.49
N TRP A 23 2.45 7.19 4.86
CA TRP A 23 2.87 7.40 6.25
C TRP A 23 2.16 8.62 6.83
N ARG A 24 0.94 8.43 7.33
CA ARG A 24 0.18 9.49 8.01
C ARG A 24 -0.87 8.90 8.93
N ALA A 25 -1.32 9.73 9.86
CA ALA A 25 -2.49 9.43 10.65
C ALA A 25 -3.77 9.41 9.80
N GLY A 26 -4.67 8.51 10.19
CA GLY A 26 -6.04 8.47 9.71
C GLY A 26 -6.90 9.49 10.45
N ARG A 27 -8.13 9.71 9.99
CA ARG A 27 -9.10 10.58 10.67
C ARG A 27 -9.68 9.93 11.93
N SER A 28 -9.63 8.61 12.04
CA SER A 28 -10.21 7.85 13.15
C SER A 28 -9.61 6.44 13.22
N PRO A 29 -9.71 5.73 14.39
CA PRO A 29 -9.07 4.44 14.66
C PRO A 29 -9.01 3.42 13.51
N GLY A 30 -9.90 2.47 13.27
CA GLY A 30 -9.78 1.46 12.18
C GLY A 30 -9.72 1.94 10.71
N SER A 31 -8.96 2.98 10.37
CA SER A 31 -8.69 3.47 9.03
C SER A 31 -7.53 2.71 8.37
N VAL A 32 -7.73 2.34 7.11
CA VAL A 32 -6.67 1.88 6.21
C VAL A 32 -6.51 2.86 5.06
N LEU A 33 -5.28 3.01 4.56
CA LEU A 33 -4.89 3.99 3.55
C LEU A 33 -4.40 3.30 2.29
N LEU A 34 -4.94 3.70 1.15
CA LEU A 34 -4.58 3.20 -0.17
C LEU A 34 -3.96 4.32 -0.99
N ASP A 35 -2.74 4.11 -1.50
CA ASP A 35 -2.14 5.01 -2.48
C ASP A 35 -2.63 4.65 -3.88
N MET A 36 -3.17 5.65 -4.57
CA MET A 36 -3.76 5.52 -5.90
C MET A 36 -3.13 6.48 -6.91
N ALA A 37 -1.94 7.01 -6.62
CA ALA A 37 -1.27 7.94 -7.52
C ALA A 37 -1.15 7.38 -8.95
N ASP A 38 -0.80 6.10 -9.08
CA ASP A 38 -0.58 5.41 -10.37
C ASP A 38 -1.86 4.80 -10.96
N ARG A 39 -3.04 5.17 -10.44
CA ARG A 39 -4.34 4.65 -10.88
C ARG A 39 -5.11 5.66 -11.71
N SER A 40 -5.70 5.15 -12.79
CA SER A 40 -6.58 5.92 -13.69
C SER A 40 -8.01 6.00 -13.19
N GLU A 41 -8.43 5.12 -12.27
CA GLU A 41 -9.78 5.10 -11.72
C GLU A 41 -10.15 6.43 -11.05
N SER A 42 -11.40 6.83 -11.27
CA SER A 42 -12.01 7.98 -10.60
C SER A 42 -12.34 7.64 -9.13
N PRO A 43 -12.48 8.66 -8.26
CA PRO A 43 -12.94 8.46 -6.89
C PRO A 43 -14.25 7.67 -6.77
N MET A 44 -15.21 7.89 -7.67
CA MET A 44 -16.50 7.19 -7.66
C MET A 44 -16.35 5.70 -7.99
N GLN A 45 -15.55 5.37 -9.02
CA GLN A 45 -15.29 3.97 -9.38
C GLN A 45 -14.62 3.21 -8.23
N LEU A 46 -13.66 3.85 -7.56
CA LEU A 46 -13.05 3.28 -6.37
C LEU A 46 -14.07 3.07 -5.24
N MET A 47 -14.86 4.09 -4.91
CA MET A 47 -15.86 3.98 -3.85
C MET A 47 -16.84 2.85 -4.13
N ALA A 48 -17.30 2.70 -5.38
CA ALA A 48 -18.17 1.61 -5.81
C ALA A 48 -17.48 0.23 -5.68
N LEU A 49 -16.21 0.13 -6.07
CA LEU A 49 -15.44 -1.11 -5.98
C LEU A 49 -15.20 -1.53 -4.52
N ILE A 50 -14.76 -0.61 -3.67
CA ILE A 50 -14.61 -0.85 -2.23
C ILE A 50 -15.97 -1.20 -1.63
N ALA A 51 -17.04 -0.54 -2.08
CA ALA A 51 -18.36 -0.81 -1.56
C ALA A 51 -18.86 -2.22 -1.83
N LYS A 52 -18.60 -2.70 -3.04
CA LYS A 52 -18.93 -4.07 -3.45
C LYS A 52 -18.12 -5.10 -2.69
N ARG A 53 -16.82 -4.87 -2.50
CA ARG A 53 -15.89 -5.86 -1.91
C ARG A 53 -15.83 -5.86 -0.39
N PHE A 54 -16.12 -4.72 0.24
CA PHE A 54 -16.06 -4.52 1.69
C PHE A 54 -17.38 -3.90 2.18
N PRO A 55 -18.46 -4.69 2.29
CA PRO A 55 -19.77 -4.19 2.72
C PRO A 55 -19.77 -3.67 4.16
N LEU A 56 -18.89 -4.18 5.03
CA LEU A 56 -18.76 -3.78 6.44
C LEU A 56 -18.00 -2.47 6.67
N ARG A 57 -17.46 -1.85 5.61
CA ARG A 57 -16.84 -0.52 5.74
C ARG A 57 -17.87 0.48 6.28
N ILE A 58 -17.43 1.37 7.15
CA ILE A 58 -18.24 2.49 7.67
C ILE A 58 -18.21 3.65 6.68
N ALA A 59 -17.04 3.98 6.13
CA ALA A 59 -16.89 5.10 5.21
C ALA A 59 -15.70 4.93 4.28
N VAL A 60 -15.75 5.64 3.15
CA VAL A 60 -14.62 5.81 2.23
C VAL A 60 -14.48 7.29 1.94
N ALA A 61 -13.28 7.82 2.12
CA ALA A 61 -12.95 9.20 1.77
C ALA A 61 -11.75 9.22 0.83
N THR A 62 -11.82 10.01 -0.23
CA THR A 62 -10.66 10.23 -1.11
C THR A 62 -10.08 11.62 -0.86
N THR A 63 -8.77 11.72 -0.95
CA THR A 63 -8.03 12.98 -0.83
C THR A 63 -7.03 13.07 -1.96
N LYS A 64 -6.93 14.25 -2.57
CA LYS A 64 -5.93 14.55 -3.58
C LYS A 64 -5.03 15.66 -3.05
N LYS A 65 -3.73 15.41 -2.94
CA LYS A 65 -2.73 16.40 -2.53
C LYS A 65 -1.59 16.39 -3.53
N GLY A 66 -1.54 17.40 -4.39
CA GLY A 66 -0.64 17.42 -5.55
C GLY A 66 -0.94 16.24 -6.50
N GLY A 67 0.10 15.51 -6.90
CA GLY A 67 -0.02 14.31 -7.74
C GLY A 67 -0.51 13.07 -7.01
N ARG A 68 -0.50 13.04 -5.65
CA ARG A 68 -0.94 11.87 -4.89
C ARG A 68 -2.46 11.87 -4.71
N LYS A 69 -3.07 10.71 -4.99
CA LYS A 69 -4.46 10.40 -4.69
C LYS A 69 -4.46 9.32 -3.62
N ILE A 70 -5.04 9.58 -2.45
CA ILE A 70 -5.10 8.62 -1.35
C ILE A 70 -6.56 8.37 -1.02
N ALA A 71 -6.93 7.10 -0.89
CA ALA A 71 -8.20 6.71 -0.31
C ALA A 71 -8.02 6.25 1.13
N GLU A 72 -8.91 6.69 2.00
CA GLU A 72 -9.02 6.25 3.37
C GLU A 72 -10.31 5.45 3.50
N ILE A 73 -10.21 4.23 4.01
CA ILE A 73 -11.34 3.32 4.20
C ILE A 73 -11.45 3.08 5.69
N LYS A 74 -12.61 3.40 6.25
CA LYS A 74 -12.89 3.30 7.66
C LYS A 74 -13.67 2.02 7.94
N PHE A 75 -13.17 1.22 8.87
CA PHE A 75 -13.83 0.07 9.46
C PHE A 75 -14.04 0.28 10.96
N ASP A 76 -14.88 -0.56 11.56
CA ASP A 76 -14.85 -0.72 13.01
C ASP A 76 -13.45 -1.27 13.41
N PRO A 77 -12.76 -0.70 14.42
CA PRO A 77 -11.42 -1.15 14.79
C PRO A 77 -11.31 -2.63 15.15
N LEU A 78 -12.42 -3.26 15.57
CA LEU A 78 -12.49 -4.66 15.95
C LEU A 78 -12.91 -5.58 14.79
N ASP A 79 -13.17 -5.01 13.60
CA ASP A 79 -13.59 -5.77 12.43
C ASP A 79 -12.42 -6.50 11.77
N LEU A 80 -12.58 -7.81 11.59
CA LEU A 80 -11.63 -8.69 10.88
C LEU A 80 -11.45 -8.29 9.40
N ALA A 81 -12.40 -7.54 8.83
CA ALA A 81 -12.28 -6.99 7.48
C ALA A 81 -11.03 -6.12 7.29
N ILE A 82 -10.50 -5.52 8.37
CA ILE A 82 -9.24 -4.78 8.33
C ILE A 82 -8.08 -5.71 7.97
N ASP A 83 -7.98 -6.88 8.61
CA ASP A 83 -6.89 -7.83 8.31
C ASP A 83 -7.06 -8.43 6.92
N HIS A 84 -8.30 -8.68 6.49
CA HIS A 84 -8.59 -9.16 5.13
C HIS A 84 -8.14 -8.14 4.07
N ILE A 85 -8.50 -6.86 4.20
CA ILE A 85 -8.12 -5.85 3.19
C ILE A 85 -6.62 -5.58 3.18
N LEU A 86 -5.93 -5.68 4.32
CA LEU A 86 -4.48 -5.49 4.40
C LEU A 86 -3.71 -6.67 3.80
N LYS A 87 -4.25 -7.89 3.88
CA LYS A 87 -3.64 -9.10 3.32
C LYS A 87 -3.98 -9.30 1.84
N ASP A 88 -5.26 -9.20 1.51
CA ASP A 88 -5.78 -9.53 0.18
C ASP A 88 -5.75 -8.34 -0.76
N GLY A 89 -5.80 -7.12 -0.22
CA GLY A 89 -5.77 -5.89 -0.99
C GLY A 89 -7.01 -5.65 -1.84
N ILE A 90 -6.84 -4.73 -2.78
CA ILE A 90 -7.85 -4.31 -3.74
C ILE A 90 -7.34 -4.63 -5.14
N THR A 91 -8.02 -5.55 -5.82
CA THR A 91 -7.75 -5.88 -7.23
C THR A 91 -8.60 -5.00 -8.13
N PHE A 92 -7.98 -4.40 -9.14
CA PHE A 92 -8.66 -3.62 -10.17
C PHE A 92 -8.79 -4.46 -11.44
N GLU A 93 -9.99 -4.51 -12.02
CA GLU A 93 -10.34 -5.40 -13.14
C GLU A 93 -9.45 -5.20 -14.38
N ASN A 94 -8.97 -3.97 -14.60
CA ASN A 94 -8.38 -3.62 -15.89
C ASN A 94 -6.92 -4.07 -16.09
N ASN A 95 -6.14 -4.28 -15.01
CA ASN A 95 -4.67 -4.36 -15.14
C ASN A 95 -4.00 -5.50 -14.35
N ALA A 96 -4.74 -6.42 -13.74
CA ALA A 96 -4.15 -7.46 -12.87
C ALA A 96 -3.21 -6.88 -11.80
N VAL A 97 -3.51 -5.65 -11.34
CA VAL A 97 -2.76 -4.98 -10.28
C VAL A 97 -3.54 -5.08 -8.99
N ARG A 98 -2.86 -5.55 -7.95
CA ARG A 98 -3.39 -5.65 -6.60
C ARG A 98 -2.70 -4.61 -5.74
N LEU A 99 -3.48 -3.65 -5.26
CA LEU A 99 -3.00 -2.64 -4.33
C LEU A 99 -3.23 -3.12 -2.90
N LEU A 100 -2.16 -3.21 -2.12
CA LEU A 100 -2.25 -3.48 -0.69
C LEU A 100 -2.29 -2.14 0.06
N PRO A 101 -3.38 -1.82 0.76
CA PRO A 101 -3.40 -0.68 1.65
C PRO A 101 -2.46 -0.90 2.85
N CYS A 102 -2.11 0.19 3.53
CA CYS A 102 -1.42 0.15 4.81
C CYS A 102 -2.36 0.62 5.93
N ARG A 103 -2.10 0.20 7.18
CA ARG A 103 -2.81 0.77 8.33
C ARG A 103 -2.48 2.25 8.43
N ALA A 104 -3.49 3.05 8.75
CA ALA A 104 -3.23 4.43 9.14
C ALA A 104 -2.42 4.44 10.44
N LEU A 105 -1.50 5.41 10.57
CA LEU A 105 -0.73 5.56 11.80
C LEU A 105 -1.63 6.09 12.93
N ASP A 106 -1.30 5.75 14.17
CA ASP A 106 -1.89 6.40 15.32
C ASP A 106 -1.46 7.89 15.33
N PRO A 107 -2.40 8.85 15.48
CA PRO A 107 -2.07 10.27 15.59
C PRO A 107 -1.05 10.61 16.69
N ALA A 108 -0.95 9.79 17.73
CA ALA A 108 0.01 9.97 18.82
C ALA A 108 1.44 9.56 18.44
N VAL A 109 1.64 8.81 17.36
CA VAL A 109 2.98 8.38 16.92
C VAL A 109 3.69 9.56 16.22
N PRO A 110 4.83 10.03 16.75
CA PRO A 110 5.59 11.08 16.11
C PRO A 110 6.23 10.57 14.83
N LEU A 111 5.83 11.13 13.69
CA LEU A 111 6.44 10.83 12.39
C LEU A 111 7.57 11.82 12.10
N VAL A 112 8.80 11.33 11.99
CA VAL A 112 9.97 12.14 11.67
C VAL A 112 10.45 11.83 10.26
N ARG A 113 10.55 12.86 9.42
CA ARG A 113 11.16 12.75 8.09
C ARG A 113 12.61 13.25 8.17
N LEU A 114 13.56 12.32 8.07
CA LEU A 114 14.99 12.65 8.06
C LEU A 114 15.48 12.87 6.63
N ARG A 115 16.35 13.86 6.45
CA ARG A 115 17.14 14.06 5.23
C ARG A 115 18.60 14.07 5.64
N LEU A 116 19.30 12.99 5.31
CA LEU A 116 20.74 12.88 5.55
C LEU A 116 21.49 13.37 4.31
N SER A 117 22.64 14.00 4.53
CA SER A 117 23.53 14.51 3.49
C SER A 117 24.96 14.13 3.85
N ASN A 118 25.88 14.20 2.89
CA ASN A 118 27.28 13.77 3.06
C ASN A 118 27.39 12.30 3.49
N LEU A 119 26.59 11.44 2.87
CA LEU A 119 26.64 9.99 3.08
C LEU A 119 27.98 9.43 2.54
N PRO A 120 28.53 8.37 3.17
CA PRO A 120 29.75 7.76 2.68
C PRO A 120 29.57 7.18 1.28
N PHE A 121 30.65 7.15 0.49
CA PHE A 121 30.67 6.57 -0.84
C PHE A 121 30.65 5.04 -0.78
N LEU A 122 29.49 4.47 -0.49
CA LEU A 122 29.21 3.04 -0.47
C LEU A 122 28.26 2.67 -1.61
N LYS A 123 28.17 1.39 -1.91
CA LYS A 123 27.11 0.89 -2.81
C LYS A 123 25.74 1.10 -2.17
N GLU A 124 24.74 1.34 -3.00
CA GLU A 124 23.39 1.74 -2.56
C GLU A 124 22.76 0.71 -1.60
N ASP A 125 22.86 -0.58 -1.91
CA ASP A 125 22.37 -1.69 -1.10
C ASP A 125 23.00 -1.71 0.29
N ILE A 126 24.33 -1.62 0.36
CA ILE A 126 25.09 -1.57 1.61
C ILE A 126 24.72 -0.33 2.42
N LEU A 127 24.63 0.82 1.75
CA LEU A 127 24.29 2.09 2.39
C LEU A 127 22.89 2.05 3.02
N LYS A 128 21.90 1.50 2.29
CA LYS A 128 20.53 1.36 2.81
C LYS A 128 20.46 0.45 4.03
N GLU A 129 21.16 -0.68 3.99
CA GLU A 129 21.18 -1.64 5.10
C GLU A 129 21.82 -1.01 6.35
N GLN A 130 23.00 -0.40 6.21
CA GLN A 130 23.71 0.22 7.32
C GLN A 130 22.95 1.44 7.89
N LEU A 131 22.31 2.24 7.04
CA LEU A 131 21.46 3.34 7.50
C LEU A 131 20.25 2.81 8.28
N LYS A 132 19.61 1.75 7.80
CA LYS A 132 18.49 1.13 8.52
C LYS A 132 18.94 0.64 9.90
N MET A 133 20.04 -0.09 9.98
CA MET A 133 20.62 -0.58 11.24
C MET A 133 20.98 0.58 12.20
N SER A 134 21.50 1.69 11.66
CA SER A 134 21.89 2.85 12.47
C SER A 134 20.69 3.61 13.03
N LEU A 135 19.55 3.59 12.33
CA LEU A 135 18.32 4.30 12.71
C LEU A 135 17.37 3.45 13.57
N GLU A 136 17.44 2.13 13.46
CA GLU A 136 16.59 1.18 14.20
C GLU A 136 16.56 1.38 15.73
N PRO A 137 17.67 1.73 16.41
CA PRO A 137 17.64 2.03 17.85
C PRO A 137 16.77 3.25 18.22
N TYR A 138 16.50 4.15 17.28
CA TYR A 138 15.73 5.37 17.51
C TYR A 138 14.26 5.23 17.13
N GLY A 139 13.86 4.10 16.55
CA GLY A 139 12.48 3.81 16.18
C GLY A 139 12.35 2.96 14.91
N SER A 140 11.13 2.81 14.44
CA SER A 140 10.84 2.01 13.24
C SER A 140 11.07 2.81 11.96
N VAL A 141 11.97 2.32 11.09
CA VAL A 141 12.18 2.87 9.76
C VAL A 141 11.06 2.42 8.82
N LEU A 142 10.19 3.35 8.41
CA LEU A 142 9.02 3.06 7.56
C LEU A 142 9.35 3.01 6.06
N ASP A 143 10.21 3.90 5.60
CA ASP A 143 10.65 3.98 4.20
C ASP A 143 12.03 4.63 4.14
N LEU A 144 12.84 4.18 3.20
CA LEU A 144 14.21 4.66 3.02
C LEU A 144 14.52 4.74 1.52
N GLY A 145 14.95 5.93 1.09
CA GLY A 145 15.31 6.21 -0.30
C GLY A 145 16.61 7.01 -0.34
N ILE A 146 17.40 6.75 -1.38
CA ILE A 146 18.60 7.52 -1.72
C ILE A 146 18.25 8.29 -3.00
N LEU A 147 18.61 9.58 -3.01
CA LEU A 147 18.34 10.53 -4.10
C LEU A 147 19.65 10.98 -4.73
#